data_AF-A0A6G0T6J4-F1
#
_entry.id   AF-A0A6G0T6J4-F1
#
_cell.length_a   1.000
_cell.length_b   1.000
_cell.length_c   1.000
_cell.angle_alpha   90.00
_cell.angle_beta   90.00
_cell.angle_gamma   90.00
#
_symmetry.space_group_name_H-M   'P 1'
#
loop_
_entity.id
_entity.type
_entity.pdbx_description
1 polymer ?
#
loop_
_entity_poly.entity_id
_entity_poly.type
_entity_poly.pdbx_seq_one_letter_code
_entity_poly.pdbx_strand_id
1 'polypeptide(L)'
;MAASGDVLGELIKAKENIKRKYTALKHGKADIHSLVSETLSPIIEPLEKIKRFGPSTFQAQHTELGKDSDNQDSKYFESDNSLAFDDWFKSYDIDKTYGPKIQTNGSVHLGKKEIKLVDNTLTIEDTSYPLTQGLGNLIFSKSPKLYTKNDLETYKSILIQTSAHLTADGTKIKRGGNKYSGLIQNLFPSGAGLSVKLQKHNLVYWNDPNELVERLKLLLASKAAGNTGVSNEILSIFEELREAGLIKSIPNV
;
A
#
# COMPACT_ATOMS: atom_id res chain seq x y z
N MET A 1 -25.45 -39.16 32.59
CA MET A 1 -24.58 -37.98 32.36
C MET A 1 -24.78 -37.51 30.93
N ALA A 2 -25.55 -36.44 30.69
CA ALA A 2 -25.85 -35.95 29.34
C ALA A 2 -26.16 -34.44 29.23
N ALA A 3 -26.11 -33.66 30.32
CA ALA A 3 -26.57 -32.27 30.35
C ALA A 3 -25.46 -31.21 30.16
N SER A 4 -24.19 -31.60 30.19
CA SER A 4 -23.03 -30.68 30.14
C SER A 4 -22.55 -30.33 28.72
N GLY A 5 -22.99 -31.09 27.70
CA GLY A 5 -22.61 -30.85 26.30
C GLY A 5 -23.35 -29.68 25.65
N ASP A 6 -24.67 -29.61 25.81
CA ASP A 6 -25.49 -28.57 25.17
C ASP A 6 -25.17 -27.17 25.71
N VAL A 7 -25.01 -27.03 27.04
CA VAL A 7 -24.64 -25.74 27.67
C VAL A 7 -23.32 -25.21 27.13
N LEU A 8 -22.36 -26.11 26.84
CA LEU A 8 -21.08 -25.73 26.22
C LEU A 8 -21.27 -25.30 24.75
N GLY A 9 -22.14 -25.99 24.00
CA GLY A 9 -22.51 -25.63 22.63
C GLY A 9 -23.18 -24.26 22.54
N GLU A 10 -24.12 -23.96 23.43
CA GLU A 10 -24.77 -22.64 23.51
C GLU A 10 -23.77 -21.54 23.89
N LEU A 11 -22.87 -21.79 24.85
CA LEU A 11 -21.83 -20.84 25.25
C LEU A 11 -20.87 -20.52 24.10
N ILE A 12 -20.48 -21.53 23.30
CA ILE A 12 -19.65 -21.34 22.10
C ILE A 12 -20.40 -20.49 21.05
N LYS A 13 -21.69 -20.78 20.81
CA LYS A 13 -22.55 -20.03 19.88
C LYS A 13 -22.75 -18.58 20.31
N ALA A 14 -22.96 -18.33 21.61
CA ALA A 14 -23.07 -17.00 22.19
C ALA A 14 -21.75 -16.22 22.06
N LYS A 15 -20.61 -16.83 22.41
CA LYS A 15 -19.26 -16.24 22.26
C LYS A 15 -18.97 -15.83 20.83
N GLU A 16 -19.29 -16.69 19.86
CA GLU A 16 -19.07 -16.42 18.44
C GLU A 16 -19.99 -15.30 17.91
N ASN A 17 -21.26 -15.25 18.33
CA ASN A 17 -22.16 -14.14 18.01
C ASN A 17 -21.70 -12.80 18.60
N ILE A 18 -21.24 -12.78 19.86
CA ILE A 18 -20.69 -11.58 20.51
C ILE A 18 -19.44 -11.10 19.76
N LYS A 19 -18.52 -12.02 19.42
CA LYS A 19 -17.31 -11.72 18.65
C LYS A 19 -17.64 -11.13 17.28
N ARG A 20 -18.59 -11.73 16.54
CA ARG A 20 -19.08 -11.21 15.25
C ARG A 20 -19.64 -9.79 15.40
N LYS A 21 -20.56 -9.56 16.35
CA LYS A 21 -21.15 -8.24 16.61
C LYS A 21 -20.09 -7.20 16.99
N TYR A 22 -19.14 -7.54 17.86
CA TYR A 22 -18.01 -6.67 18.21
C TYR A 22 -17.14 -6.33 16.98
N THR A 23 -16.79 -7.32 16.15
CA THR A 23 -16.00 -7.04 14.93
C THR A 23 -16.77 -6.21 13.92
N ALA A 24 -18.09 -6.37 13.81
CA ALA A 24 -18.91 -5.57 12.91
C ALA A 24 -19.02 -4.11 13.38
N LEU A 25 -19.19 -3.87 14.69
CA LEU A 25 -19.18 -2.53 15.29
C LEU A 25 -17.79 -1.87 15.17
N LYS A 26 -16.71 -2.57 15.53
CA LYS A 26 -15.34 -2.05 15.49
C LYS A 26 -14.90 -1.56 14.11
N HIS A 27 -15.45 -2.14 13.04
CA HIS A 27 -15.12 -1.79 11.65
C HIS A 27 -16.25 -1.04 10.92
N GLY A 28 -17.30 -0.59 11.63
CA GLY A 28 -18.48 0.10 11.04
C GLY A 28 -19.26 -0.74 10.03
N LYS A 29 -19.03 -2.05 9.97
CA LYS A 29 -19.51 -2.94 8.90
C LYS A 29 -20.98 -3.34 9.08
N ALA A 30 -21.49 -3.30 10.31
CA ALA A 30 -22.90 -3.57 10.59
C ALA A 30 -23.81 -2.51 9.94
N ASP A 31 -23.53 -1.24 10.24
CA ASP A 31 -24.34 -0.11 9.77
C ASP A 31 -24.27 0.01 8.24
N ILE A 32 -23.07 -0.16 7.66
CA ILE A 32 -22.90 -0.16 6.20
C ILE A 32 -23.73 -1.27 5.54
N HIS A 33 -23.70 -2.50 6.05
CA HIS A 33 -24.46 -3.59 5.42
C HIS A 33 -25.98 -3.38 5.56
N SER A 34 -26.47 -2.96 6.73
CA SER A 34 -27.89 -2.69 6.97
C SER A 34 -28.37 -1.55 6.06
N LEU A 35 -27.66 -0.42 6.09
CA LEU A 35 -27.97 0.76 5.29
C LEU A 35 -27.90 0.48 3.79
N VAL A 36 -26.91 -0.28 3.31
CA VAL A 36 -26.82 -0.71 1.90
C VAL A 36 -27.99 -1.61 1.51
N SER A 37 -28.36 -2.59 2.33
CA SER A 37 -29.52 -3.43 2.01
C SER A 37 -30.84 -2.66 2.05
N GLU A 38 -31.00 -1.69 2.95
CA GLU A 38 -32.22 -0.92 3.13
C GLU A 38 -32.38 0.17 2.06
N THR A 39 -31.30 0.88 1.71
CA THR A 39 -31.33 1.96 0.71
C THR A 39 -31.20 1.50 -0.73
N LEU A 40 -30.47 0.40 -0.98
CA LEU A 40 -30.20 -0.06 -2.35
C LEU A 40 -30.98 -1.31 -2.77
N SER A 41 -31.77 -1.95 -1.89
CA SER A 41 -32.68 -3.05 -2.29
C SER A 41 -33.60 -2.69 -3.47
N PRO A 42 -34.19 -1.47 -3.58
CA PRO A 42 -35.06 -1.12 -4.72
C PRO A 42 -34.32 -1.06 -6.07
N ILE A 43 -32.98 -1.07 -6.06
CA ILE A 43 -32.12 -0.98 -7.25
C ILE A 43 -31.42 -2.32 -7.51
N ILE A 44 -30.94 -2.98 -6.45
CA ILE A 44 -30.26 -4.29 -6.52
C ILE A 44 -31.21 -5.37 -7.03
N GLU A 45 -32.46 -5.42 -6.56
CA GLU A 45 -33.42 -6.45 -6.97
C GLU A 45 -33.81 -6.37 -8.46
N PRO A 46 -34.15 -5.19 -9.04
CA PRO A 46 -34.32 -5.05 -10.48
C PRO A 46 -33.08 -5.42 -11.30
N LEU A 47 -31.87 -5.04 -10.86
CA LEU A 47 -30.64 -5.35 -11.58
C LEU A 47 -30.31 -6.85 -11.58
N GLU A 48 -30.48 -7.55 -10.46
CA GLU A 48 -30.37 -9.01 -10.40
C GLU A 48 -31.45 -9.70 -11.25
N LYS A 49 -32.65 -9.11 -11.36
CA LYS A 49 -33.70 -9.61 -12.27
C LYS A 49 -33.31 -9.46 -13.73
N ILE A 50 -32.80 -8.29 -14.14
CA ILE A 50 -32.32 -8.02 -15.51
C ILE A 50 -31.17 -8.98 -15.88
N LYS A 51 -30.20 -9.17 -14.98
CA LYS A 51 -29.05 -10.08 -15.16
C LYS A 51 -29.43 -11.54 -15.40
N ARG A 52 -30.62 -11.99 -14.96
CA ARG A 52 -31.14 -13.35 -15.22
C ARG A 52 -31.78 -13.50 -16.61
N PHE A 53 -32.07 -12.39 -17.29
CA PHE A 53 -32.48 -12.38 -18.69
C PHE A 53 -31.29 -12.00 -19.57
N GLY A 54 -30.53 -13.03 -19.97
CA GLY A 54 -29.50 -12.88 -21.01
C GLY A 54 -30.09 -12.36 -22.33
N PRO A 55 -29.27 -11.82 -23.24
CA PRO A 55 -29.73 -10.88 -24.25
C PRO A 55 -30.54 -11.55 -25.36
N SER A 56 -31.86 -11.42 -25.29
CA SER A 56 -32.70 -11.44 -26.49
C SER A 56 -32.40 -10.18 -27.30
N THR A 57 -31.90 -10.38 -28.52
CA THR A 57 -31.58 -9.37 -29.52
C THR A 57 -32.74 -8.40 -29.74
N PHE A 58 -32.55 -7.13 -29.34
CA PHE A 58 -33.33 -6.03 -29.88
C PHE A 58 -32.66 -5.47 -31.13
N GLN A 59 -32.88 -6.14 -32.26
CA GLN A 59 -32.79 -5.49 -33.57
C GLN A 59 -34.14 -4.80 -33.86
N ALA A 60 -34.16 -3.47 -33.79
CA ALA A 60 -35.16 -2.62 -34.42
C ALA A 60 -34.65 -1.17 -34.40
N GLN A 61 -34.75 -0.33 -35.42
CA GLN A 61 -34.97 -0.43 -36.87
C GLN A 61 -35.04 1.05 -37.30
N HIS A 62 -34.37 1.43 -38.39
CA HIS A 62 -34.54 2.76 -38.97
C HIS A 62 -35.92 2.87 -39.63
N THR A 63 -36.71 3.88 -39.24
CA THR A 63 -37.84 4.38 -40.05
C THR A 63 -37.98 5.89 -39.86
N GLU A 64 -38.03 6.65 -40.96
CA GLU A 64 -38.24 8.10 -40.97
C GLU A 64 -39.75 8.48 -40.96
N LEU A 65 -40.02 9.80 -41.03
CA LEU A 65 -41.28 10.56 -40.97
C LEU A 65 -41.69 11.01 -39.55
N GLY A 66 -41.77 12.30 -39.21
CA GLY A 66 -41.38 13.52 -39.94
C GLY A 66 -41.86 14.79 -39.21
N LYS A 67 -41.19 15.93 -39.47
CA LYS A 67 -41.62 17.35 -39.41
C LYS A 67 -42.78 17.77 -38.48
N ASP A 68 -42.70 18.81 -37.65
CA ASP A 68 -41.67 19.86 -37.39
C ASP A 68 -41.77 20.21 -35.85
N SER A 69 -41.12 21.20 -35.22
CA SER A 69 -40.51 22.46 -35.67
C SER A 69 -39.51 23.04 -34.63
N ASP A 70 -38.82 24.10 -35.07
CA ASP A 70 -38.20 25.23 -34.35
C ASP A 70 -37.06 25.03 -33.31
N ASN A 71 -35.90 25.59 -33.72
CA ASN A 71 -34.82 26.21 -32.94
C ASN A 71 -33.96 25.35 -31.97
N GLN A 72 -32.62 25.46 -31.96
CA GLN A 72 -31.68 26.21 -32.84
C GLN A 72 -30.26 25.61 -32.70
N ASP A 73 -29.44 25.72 -33.76
CA ASP A 73 -27.98 25.46 -33.79
C ASP A 73 -27.41 24.17 -33.14
N SER A 74 -27.46 23.06 -33.88
CA SER A 74 -26.50 21.94 -33.74
C SER A 74 -25.42 22.01 -34.84
N LYS A 75 -24.44 22.90 -34.64
CA LYS A 75 -23.25 22.95 -35.49
C LYS A 75 -22.41 21.69 -35.23
N TYR A 76 -22.42 20.76 -36.20
CA TYR A 76 -21.55 19.58 -36.19
C TYR A 76 -20.09 20.00 -35.91
N PHE A 77 -19.57 19.53 -34.78
CA PHE A 77 -18.19 19.70 -34.37
C PHE A 77 -17.62 18.32 -34.05
N GLU A 78 -16.38 18.09 -34.47
CA GLU A 78 -15.77 16.77 -34.43
C GLU A 78 -15.55 16.28 -33.00
N SER A 79 -16.00 15.04 -32.76
CA SER A 79 -15.49 14.06 -31.79
C SER A 79 -14.24 14.49 -31.01
N ASP A 80 -14.42 15.12 -29.84
CA ASP A 80 -13.33 15.44 -28.92
C ASP A 80 -13.25 14.42 -27.77
N ASN A 81 -12.04 13.95 -27.47
CA ASN A 81 -11.73 12.84 -26.56
C ASN A 81 -11.90 13.15 -25.06
N SER A 82 -12.59 14.24 -24.72
CA SER A 82 -12.72 14.78 -23.36
C SER A 82 -13.52 13.86 -22.41
N LEU A 83 -14.58 13.22 -22.91
CA LEU A 83 -15.57 12.52 -22.07
C LEU A 83 -15.01 11.36 -21.24
N ALA A 84 -14.08 10.57 -21.81
CA ALA A 84 -13.58 9.36 -21.17
C ALA A 84 -12.81 9.64 -19.87
N PHE A 85 -11.95 10.67 -19.84
CA PHE A 85 -11.26 11.03 -18.61
C PHE A 85 -12.20 11.64 -17.58
N ASP A 86 -13.11 12.50 -18.03
CA ASP A 86 -13.99 13.27 -17.15
C ASP A 86 -14.91 12.36 -16.32
N ASP A 87 -15.40 11.27 -16.89
CA ASP A 87 -16.20 10.25 -16.19
C ASP A 87 -15.36 9.46 -15.16
N TRP A 88 -14.12 9.11 -15.47
CA TRP A 88 -13.20 8.49 -14.50
C TRP A 88 -12.78 9.45 -13.39
N PHE A 89 -12.60 10.74 -13.68
CA PHE A 89 -12.31 11.76 -12.67
C PHE A 89 -13.52 12.04 -11.74
N LYS A 90 -14.76 11.88 -12.22
CA LYS A 90 -15.98 12.00 -11.41
C LYS A 90 -16.28 10.74 -10.57
N SER A 91 -15.83 9.57 -11.01
CA SER A 91 -16.19 8.28 -10.40
C SER A 91 -15.41 7.92 -9.12
N TYR A 92 -14.34 8.64 -8.75
CA TYR A 92 -13.45 8.28 -7.63
C TYR A 92 -13.05 9.48 -6.74
N ASP A 93 -12.71 9.23 -5.46
CA ASP A 93 -11.97 10.21 -4.64
C ASP A 93 -10.53 10.30 -5.16
N ILE A 94 -10.24 11.32 -5.95
CA ILE A 94 -9.05 11.39 -6.80
C ILE A 94 -7.75 11.56 -5.99
N ASP A 95 -6.76 10.73 -6.35
CA ASP A 95 -5.43 10.74 -5.75
C ASP A 95 -4.59 11.94 -6.21
N LYS A 96 -4.57 12.99 -5.39
CA LYS A 96 -3.73 14.19 -5.62
C LYS A 96 -2.21 13.92 -5.54
N THR A 97 -1.77 12.76 -5.05
CA THR A 97 -0.36 12.41 -4.80
C THR A 97 0.23 11.49 -5.89
N TYR A 98 -0.43 10.37 -6.20
CA TYR A 98 0.02 9.40 -7.22
C TYR A 98 -0.94 9.23 -8.40
N GLY A 99 -2.10 9.90 -8.39
CA GLY A 99 -3.04 9.87 -9.50
C GLY A 99 -2.68 10.88 -10.60
N PRO A 100 -3.37 10.82 -11.74
CA PRO A 100 -3.17 11.75 -12.84
C PRO A 100 -3.56 13.19 -12.49
N LYS A 101 -2.95 14.15 -13.19
CA LYS A 101 -3.15 15.59 -13.00
C LYS A 101 -3.38 16.26 -14.34
N ILE A 102 -4.42 17.07 -14.41
CA ILE A 102 -4.72 17.91 -15.57
C ILE A 102 -3.82 19.15 -15.48
N GLN A 103 -3.08 19.45 -16.54
CA GLN A 103 -2.28 20.67 -16.68
C GLN A 103 -3.11 21.83 -17.22
N THR A 104 -2.59 23.06 -17.15
CA THR A 104 -3.28 24.28 -17.63
C THR A 104 -3.56 24.29 -19.14
N ASN A 105 -2.85 23.46 -19.91
CA ASN A 105 -3.08 23.25 -21.35
C ASN A 105 -4.10 22.13 -21.65
N GLY A 106 -4.78 21.57 -20.64
CA GLY A 106 -5.73 20.47 -20.77
C GLY A 106 -5.08 19.07 -20.82
N SER A 107 -3.77 18.95 -21.02
CA SER A 107 -3.11 17.64 -21.08
C SER A 107 -3.13 16.92 -19.73
N VAL A 108 -3.41 15.61 -19.74
CA VAL A 108 -3.45 14.79 -18.53
C VAL A 108 -2.10 14.11 -18.35
N HIS A 109 -1.46 14.33 -17.20
CA HIS A 109 -0.15 13.78 -16.88
C HIS A 109 -0.20 12.85 -15.67
N LEU A 110 0.46 11.70 -15.77
CA LEU A 110 0.77 10.82 -14.65
C LEU A 110 2.28 10.90 -14.38
N GLY A 111 2.66 11.35 -13.18
CA GLY A 111 4.07 11.54 -12.84
C GLY A 111 4.76 12.56 -13.75
N LYS A 112 5.74 12.09 -14.54
CA LYS A 112 6.53 12.89 -15.50
C LYS A 112 6.10 12.67 -16.97
N LYS A 113 5.05 11.89 -17.24
CA LYS A 113 4.62 11.51 -18.60
C LYS A 113 3.18 11.97 -18.85
N GLU A 114 2.88 12.35 -20.08
CA GLU A 114 1.51 12.53 -20.54
C GLU A 114 0.82 11.14 -20.65
N ILE A 115 -0.47 11.08 -20.39
CA ILE A 115 -1.29 9.89 -20.55
C ILE A 115 -2.52 10.21 -21.40
N LYS A 116 -2.92 9.26 -22.27
CA LYS A 116 -4.10 9.37 -23.13
C LYS A 116 -5.02 8.19 -22.84
N LEU A 117 -6.33 8.42 -22.83
CA LEU A 117 -7.35 7.40 -22.60
C LEU A 117 -8.29 7.39 -23.80
N VAL A 118 -8.23 6.32 -24.59
CA VAL A 118 -9.02 6.12 -25.80
C VAL A 118 -9.61 4.72 -25.74
N ASP A 119 -10.92 4.56 -25.97
CA ASP A 119 -11.61 3.27 -25.99
C ASP A 119 -11.25 2.34 -24.83
N ASN A 120 -11.35 2.85 -23.60
CA ASN A 120 -11.01 2.16 -22.36
C ASN A 120 -9.56 1.61 -22.31
N THR A 121 -8.65 2.18 -23.10
CA THR A 121 -7.23 1.83 -23.17
C THR A 121 -6.38 3.04 -22.79
N LEU A 122 -5.54 2.87 -21.77
CA LEU A 122 -4.62 3.87 -21.28
C LEU A 122 -3.31 3.77 -22.06
N THR A 123 -3.00 4.78 -22.85
CA THR A 123 -1.76 4.88 -23.62
C THR A 123 -0.78 5.82 -22.94
N ILE A 124 0.45 5.34 -22.72
CA ILE A 124 1.57 6.06 -22.10
C ILE A 124 2.76 5.92 -23.05
N GLU A 125 3.10 7.00 -23.74
CA GLU A 125 4.03 6.98 -24.88
C GLU A 125 3.63 5.90 -25.89
N ASP A 126 4.49 4.92 -26.16
CA ASP A 126 4.22 3.82 -27.10
C ASP A 126 3.58 2.58 -26.45
N THR A 127 3.24 2.64 -25.16
CA THR A 127 2.70 1.49 -24.40
C THR A 127 1.21 1.67 -24.09
N SER A 128 0.40 0.70 -24.50
CA SER A 128 -1.04 0.68 -24.27
C SER A 128 -1.44 -0.36 -23.21
N TYR A 129 -2.26 0.05 -22.25
CA TYR A 129 -2.73 -0.77 -21.13
C TYR A 129 -4.27 -0.83 -21.13
N PRO A 130 -4.90 -2.02 -21.20
CA PRO A 130 -6.34 -2.15 -21.04
C PRO A 130 -6.79 -1.65 -19.66
N LEU A 131 -7.64 -0.62 -19.62
CA LEU A 131 -8.11 -0.03 -18.37
C LEU A 131 -9.23 -0.90 -17.78
N THR A 132 -8.82 -1.89 -16.98
CA THR A 132 -9.75 -2.67 -16.15
C THR A 132 -10.31 -1.80 -15.03
N GLN A 133 -11.46 -2.20 -14.46
CA GLN A 133 -12.01 -1.54 -13.26
C GLN A 133 -11.03 -1.56 -12.08
N GLY A 134 -10.22 -2.62 -11.95
CA GLY A 134 -9.18 -2.72 -10.92
C GLY A 134 -8.02 -1.76 -11.16
N LEU A 135 -7.54 -1.67 -12.40
CA LEU A 135 -6.45 -0.78 -12.79
C LEU A 135 -6.87 0.70 -12.71
N GLY A 136 -8.09 1.04 -13.14
CA GLY A 136 -8.65 2.39 -12.99
C GLY A 136 -8.75 2.79 -11.52
N ASN A 137 -9.22 1.90 -10.64
CA ASN A 137 -9.22 2.13 -9.19
C ASN A 137 -7.79 2.37 -8.66
N LEU A 138 -6.81 1.58 -9.09
CA LEU A 138 -5.40 1.77 -8.72
C LEU A 138 -4.80 3.08 -9.21
N ILE A 139 -5.17 3.57 -10.39
CA ILE A 139 -4.63 4.80 -10.98
C ILE A 139 -5.31 6.04 -10.38
N PHE A 140 -6.63 6.14 -10.49
CA PHE A 140 -7.38 7.35 -10.16
C PHE A 140 -7.70 7.47 -8.66
N SER A 141 -7.99 6.37 -7.96
CA SER A 141 -8.42 6.42 -6.55
C SER A 141 -7.28 6.67 -5.58
N LYS A 142 -7.54 7.54 -4.60
CA LYS A 142 -6.71 7.81 -3.42
C LYS A 142 -6.68 6.65 -2.43
N SER A 143 -7.71 5.80 -2.43
CA SER A 143 -7.84 4.65 -1.52
C SER A 143 -8.38 3.43 -2.28
N PRO A 144 -7.57 2.79 -3.14
CA PRO A 144 -7.98 1.65 -3.93
C PRO A 144 -8.33 0.45 -3.04
N LYS A 145 -9.50 -0.15 -3.28
CA LYS A 145 -10.02 -1.30 -2.52
C LYS A 145 -10.34 -2.53 -3.38
N LEU A 146 -10.60 -2.33 -4.66
CA LEU A 146 -11.03 -3.37 -5.60
C LEU A 146 -10.02 -3.40 -6.75
N TYR A 147 -9.13 -4.38 -6.76
CA TYR A 147 -8.15 -4.66 -7.80
C TYR A 147 -7.64 -6.09 -7.68
N THR A 148 -7.16 -6.67 -8.77
CA THR A 148 -6.53 -7.99 -8.81
C THR A 148 -5.01 -7.89 -8.65
N LYS A 149 -4.33 -9.03 -8.44
CA LYS A 149 -2.86 -9.07 -8.45
C LYS A 149 -2.28 -8.67 -9.82
N ASN A 150 -2.96 -8.99 -10.91
CA ASN A 150 -2.53 -8.60 -12.26
C ASN A 150 -2.57 -7.08 -12.43
N ASP A 151 -3.69 -6.44 -12.04
CA ASP A 151 -3.81 -4.97 -12.07
C ASP A 151 -2.71 -4.29 -11.23
N LEU A 152 -2.32 -4.91 -10.11
CA LEU A 152 -1.28 -4.41 -9.22
C LEU A 152 0.13 -4.44 -9.86
N GLU A 153 0.49 -5.52 -10.56
CA GLU A 153 1.76 -5.60 -11.31
C GLU A 153 1.75 -4.66 -12.52
N THR A 154 0.62 -4.54 -13.23
CA THR A 154 0.46 -3.57 -14.32
C THR A 154 0.60 -2.14 -13.81
N TYR A 155 -0.03 -1.81 -12.68
CA TYR A 155 0.09 -0.51 -12.03
C TYR A 155 1.53 -0.23 -11.55
N LYS A 156 2.26 -1.23 -11.04
CA LYS A 156 3.67 -1.10 -10.70
C LYS A 156 4.52 -0.72 -11.92
N SER A 157 4.29 -1.38 -13.07
CA SER A 157 4.96 -1.06 -14.34
C SER A 157 4.67 0.37 -14.81
N ILE A 158 3.40 0.79 -14.76
CA ILE A 158 2.98 2.17 -15.05
C ILE A 158 3.66 3.17 -14.12
N LEU A 159 3.72 2.90 -12.81
CA LEU A 159 4.39 3.78 -11.84
C LEU A 159 5.90 3.93 -12.11
N ILE A 160 6.56 2.90 -12.63
CA ILE A 160 7.96 2.94 -13.04
C ILE A 160 8.10 3.80 -14.31
N GLN A 161 7.36 3.47 -15.37
CA GLN A 161 7.39 4.19 -16.65
C GLN A 161 7.11 5.70 -16.51
N THR A 162 6.12 6.04 -15.68
CA THR A 162 5.71 7.43 -15.42
C THR A 162 6.56 8.14 -14.36
N SER A 163 7.38 7.40 -13.61
CA SER A 163 8.06 7.90 -12.38
C SER A 163 7.11 8.53 -11.34
N ALA A 164 5.80 8.24 -11.39
CA ALA A 164 4.80 8.88 -10.52
C ALA A 164 5.02 8.59 -9.02
N HIS A 165 5.67 7.47 -8.69
CA HIS A 165 6.02 7.08 -7.33
C HIS A 165 7.20 7.87 -6.72
N LEU A 166 8.01 8.57 -7.53
CA LEU A 166 9.23 9.26 -7.10
C LEU A 166 9.02 10.75 -6.79
N THR A 167 9.88 11.36 -5.99
CA THR A 167 9.95 12.83 -5.78
C THR A 167 10.29 13.56 -7.09
N ALA A 168 10.19 14.90 -7.11
CA ALA A 168 10.56 15.70 -8.28
C ALA A 168 11.98 15.38 -8.76
N ASP A 169 12.91 15.31 -7.81
CA ASP A 169 14.33 14.94 -7.98
C ASP A 169 14.54 13.51 -8.51
N GLY A 170 13.53 12.64 -8.47
CA GLY A 170 13.61 11.25 -8.92
C GLY A 170 14.36 10.30 -7.99
N THR A 171 14.92 10.77 -6.87
CA THR A 171 15.84 9.98 -6.02
C THR A 171 15.15 9.17 -4.93
N LYS A 172 13.95 9.57 -4.49
CA LYS A 172 13.25 8.99 -3.33
C LYS A 172 11.80 8.71 -3.68
N ILE A 173 11.24 7.65 -3.09
CA ILE A 173 9.80 7.37 -3.17
C ILE A 173 9.07 8.48 -2.38
N LYS A 174 8.01 9.07 -2.96
CA LYS A 174 7.14 10.01 -2.24
C LYS A 174 6.57 9.35 -0.99
N ARG A 175 6.54 10.06 0.14
CA ARG A 175 5.97 9.56 1.41
C ARG A 175 4.78 10.41 1.79
N GLY A 176 3.59 10.00 1.38
CA GLY A 176 2.35 10.73 1.65
C GLY A 176 1.12 10.03 1.10
N GLY A 177 -0.04 10.25 1.75
CA GLY A 177 -1.33 9.67 1.41
C GLY A 177 -1.51 8.20 1.83
N ASN A 178 -2.77 7.78 2.02
CA ASN A 178 -3.12 6.40 2.43
C ASN A 178 -2.57 5.33 1.48
N LYS A 179 -2.46 5.66 0.20
CA LYS A 179 -1.90 4.81 -0.84
C LYS A 179 -0.43 4.49 -0.61
N TYR A 180 0.35 5.39 0.00
CA TYR A 180 1.73 5.12 0.36
C TYR A 180 1.83 3.97 1.37
N SER A 181 1.14 4.09 2.50
CA SER A 181 1.18 3.11 3.59
C SER A 181 0.51 1.80 3.24
N GLY A 182 -0.59 1.82 2.47
CA GLY A 182 -1.29 0.61 2.05
C GLY A 182 -0.62 -0.15 0.91
N LEU A 183 0.03 0.55 -0.02
CA LEU A 183 0.34 -0.02 -1.35
C LEU A 183 1.72 0.37 -1.88
N ILE A 184 2.04 1.66 -2.05
CA ILE A 184 3.28 2.08 -2.73
C ILE A 184 4.53 1.61 -1.98
N GLN A 185 4.56 1.71 -0.65
CA GLN A 185 5.72 1.25 0.13
C GLN A 185 5.97 -0.27 0.04
N ASN A 186 4.92 -1.05 -0.26
CA ASN A 186 5.00 -2.50 -0.41
C ASN A 186 5.41 -2.90 -1.84
N LEU A 187 5.01 -2.11 -2.86
CA LEU A 187 5.46 -2.30 -4.25
C LEU A 187 6.93 -1.96 -4.45
N PHE A 188 7.42 -0.97 -3.71
CA PHE A 188 8.77 -0.43 -3.76
C PHE A 188 9.40 -0.49 -2.36
N PRO A 189 9.77 -1.69 -1.87
CA PRO A 189 10.42 -1.84 -0.56
C PRO A 189 11.77 -1.13 -0.59
N SER A 190 11.81 0.06 -0.01
CA SER A 190 13.04 0.84 0.13
C SER A 190 13.95 0.11 1.11
N GLY A 191 15.06 -0.43 0.61
CA GLY A 191 16.13 -0.99 1.44
C GLY A 191 16.77 0.09 2.30
N ALA A 192 16.14 0.41 3.43
CA ALA A 192 16.77 1.14 4.51
C ALA A 192 17.86 0.23 5.07
N GLY A 193 19.10 0.42 4.59
CA GLY A 193 20.25 -0.37 5.03
C GLY A 193 20.36 -0.42 6.54
N LEU A 194 20.89 -1.51 7.07
CA LEU A 194 20.97 -1.79 8.50
C LEU A 194 21.50 -0.58 9.27
N SER A 195 20.63 0.09 10.01
CA SER A 195 20.98 1.23 10.87
C SER A 195 21.66 0.73 12.15
N VAL A 196 22.81 0.06 12.00
CA VAL A 196 23.63 -0.37 13.13
C VAL A 196 24.28 0.86 13.74
N LYS A 197 23.93 1.14 15.00
CA LYS A 197 24.59 2.16 15.80
C LYS A 197 25.96 1.64 16.23
N LEU A 198 26.93 1.72 15.33
CA LEU A 198 28.32 1.34 15.56
C LEU A 198 28.84 2.06 16.80
N GLN A 199 29.07 1.29 17.87
CA GLN A 199 29.79 1.78 19.03
C GLN A 199 31.23 2.02 18.60
N LYS A 200 31.73 3.26 18.74
CA LYS A 200 33.16 3.55 18.63
C LYS A 200 33.87 2.90 19.81
N HIS A 201 34.27 1.65 19.64
CA HIS A 201 35.32 1.05 20.44
C HIS A 201 36.64 1.66 19.96
N ASN A 202 37.43 2.18 20.89
CA ASN A 202 38.81 2.54 20.57
C ASN A 202 39.57 1.21 20.44
N LEU A 203 39.93 0.83 19.21
CA LEU A 203 40.81 -0.31 18.96
C LEU A 203 42.21 0.04 19.50
N VAL A 204 42.47 -0.34 20.74
CA VAL A 204 43.82 -0.31 21.33
C VAL A 204 44.44 -1.66 21.03
N TYR A 205 45.45 -1.68 20.16
CA TYR A 205 46.15 -2.89 19.78
C TYR A 205 47.28 -3.16 20.78
N TRP A 206 47.14 -4.22 21.58
CA TRP A 206 48.07 -4.57 22.64
C TRP A 206 49.08 -5.59 22.14
N ASN A 207 50.37 -5.24 22.13
CA ASN A 207 51.43 -6.10 21.61
C ASN A 207 52.06 -7.02 22.68
N ASP A 208 51.89 -6.71 23.97
CA ASP A 208 52.39 -7.51 25.09
C ASP A 208 51.24 -7.97 26.00
N PRO A 209 51.05 -9.29 26.21
CA PRO A 209 50.15 -9.84 27.22
C PRO A 209 50.31 -9.27 28.63
N ASN A 210 51.50 -8.82 29.03
CA ASN A 210 51.72 -8.21 30.34
C ASN A 210 50.95 -6.88 30.48
N GLU A 211 50.92 -6.06 29.43
CA GLU A 211 50.16 -4.79 29.41
C GLU A 211 48.65 -5.05 29.54
N LEU A 212 48.13 -6.08 28.85
CA LEU A 212 46.74 -6.52 28.98
C LEU A 212 46.41 -6.90 30.43
N VAL A 213 47.30 -7.64 31.10
CA VAL A 213 47.12 -8.08 32.50
C VAL A 213 47.20 -6.89 33.48
N GLU A 214 48.09 -5.93 33.26
CA GLU A 214 48.14 -4.70 34.07
C GLU A 214 46.91 -3.82 33.87
N ARG A 215 46.47 -3.64 32.62
CA ARG A 215 45.24 -2.92 32.29
C ARG A 215 44.02 -3.60 32.93
N LEU A 216 43.92 -4.93 32.85
CA LEU A 216 42.84 -5.70 33.46
C LEU A 216 42.81 -5.53 34.99
N LYS A 217 43.97 -5.57 35.68
CA LYS A 217 44.05 -5.30 37.13
C LYS A 217 43.50 -3.92 37.47
N LEU A 218 43.87 -2.88 36.71
CA LEU A 218 43.39 -1.52 36.92
C LEU A 218 41.88 -1.39 36.70
N LEU A 219 41.34 -2.04 35.66
CA LEU A 219 39.90 -2.02 35.38
C LEU A 219 39.09 -2.79 36.43
N LEU A 220 39.58 -3.94 36.90
CA LEU A 220 38.96 -4.69 38.00
C LEU A 220 38.96 -3.89 39.30
N ALA A 221 40.04 -3.16 39.61
CA ALA A 221 40.08 -2.24 40.74
C ALA A 221 39.07 -1.08 40.58
N SER A 222 38.94 -0.51 39.37
CA SER A 222 37.94 0.53 39.07
C SER A 222 36.51 0.00 39.23
N LYS A 223 36.24 -1.22 38.77
CA LYS A 223 34.94 -1.90 38.93
C LYS A 223 34.63 -2.22 40.39
N ALA A 224 35.60 -2.66 41.17
CA ALA A 224 35.48 -2.87 42.62
C ALA A 224 35.21 -1.55 43.37
N ALA A 225 35.72 -0.42 42.88
CA ALA A 225 35.39 0.92 43.39
C ALA A 225 34.02 1.45 42.91
N GLY A 226 33.21 0.64 42.21
CA GLY A 226 31.84 0.96 41.80
C GLY A 226 31.68 1.49 40.37
N ASN A 227 32.75 1.60 39.58
CA ASN A 227 32.66 2.03 38.19
C ASN A 227 32.12 0.89 37.31
N THR A 228 30.85 0.95 36.91
CA THR A 228 30.24 -0.07 36.04
C THR A 228 30.60 0.10 34.55
N GLY A 229 31.08 1.28 34.14
CA GLY A 229 31.35 1.64 32.75
C GLY A 229 32.55 0.92 32.11
N VAL A 230 33.42 0.30 32.92
CA VAL A 230 34.60 -0.46 32.43
C VAL A 230 34.28 -1.88 31.97
N SER A 231 33.05 -2.37 32.15
CA SER A 231 32.72 -3.79 31.91
C SER A 231 32.94 -4.25 30.46
N ASN A 232 32.70 -3.37 29.47
CA ASN A 232 32.95 -3.68 28.07
C ASN A 232 34.45 -3.80 27.74
N GLU A 233 35.30 -3.00 28.38
CA GLU A 233 36.76 -3.04 28.19
C GLU A 233 37.35 -4.29 28.86
N ILE A 234 36.85 -4.64 30.05
CA ILE A 234 37.17 -5.91 30.73
C ILE A 234 36.84 -7.11 29.84
N LEU A 235 35.66 -7.13 29.22
CA LEU A 235 35.24 -8.21 28.32
C LEU A 235 36.17 -8.30 27.09
N SER A 236 36.47 -7.16 26.45
CA SER A 236 37.37 -7.09 25.29
C SER A 236 38.77 -7.63 25.62
N ILE A 237 39.32 -7.34 26.80
CA ILE A 237 40.62 -7.87 27.22
C ILE A 237 40.56 -9.39 27.45
N PHE A 238 39.46 -9.94 27.98
CA PHE A 238 39.31 -11.39 28.09
C PHE A 238 39.17 -12.07 26.72
N GLU A 239 38.61 -11.40 25.71
CA GLU A 239 38.59 -11.92 24.33
C GLU A 239 39.99 -11.98 23.73
N GLU A 240 40.78 -10.91 23.83
CA GLU A 240 42.19 -10.86 23.40
C GLU A 240 43.05 -11.93 24.10
N LEU A 241 42.96 -12.06 25.42
CA LEU A 241 43.70 -13.07 26.20
C LEU A 241 43.31 -14.52 25.82
N ARG A 242 42.06 -14.74 25.39
CA ARG A 242 41.58 -16.04 24.90
C ARG A 242 42.13 -16.32 23.51
N GLU A 243 42.14 -15.33 22.62
CA GLU A 243 42.65 -15.47 21.25
C GLU A 243 44.17 -15.65 21.22
N ALA A 244 44.90 -15.01 22.14
CA ALA A 244 46.31 -15.29 22.41
C ALA A 244 46.58 -16.68 23.03
N GLY A 245 45.53 -17.47 23.35
CA GLY A 245 45.65 -18.81 23.93
C GLY A 245 46.06 -18.85 25.41
N LEU A 246 46.08 -17.70 26.09
CA LEU A 246 46.54 -17.56 27.48
C LEU A 246 45.46 -17.98 28.49
N ILE A 247 44.19 -17.88 28.12
CA ILE A 247 43.05 -18.37 28.91
C ILE A 247 42.13 -19.27 28.09
N LYS A 248 41.50 -20.25 28.75
CA LYS A 248 40.60 -21.24 28.10
C LYS A 248 39.14 -20.80 28.02
N SER A 249 38.71 -19.89 28.89
CA SER A 249 37.33 -19.43 28.98
C SER A 249 37.26 -18.02 29.55
N ILE A 250 36.30 -17.22 29.07
CA ILE A 250 36.02 -15.89 29.60
C ILE A 250 35.24 -16.04 30.91
N PRO A 251 35.70 -15.48 32.04
CA PRO A 251 34.93 -15.47 33.29
C PRO A 251 33.67 -14.60 33.15
N ASN A 252 32.64 -14.88 33.97
CA ASN A 252 31.46 -14.03 34.03
C ASN A 252 31.73 -12.87 35.01
N VAL A 253 31.89 -11.63 34.52
CA VAL A 253 32.45 -10.48 35.28
C VAL A 253 31.57 -9.24 35.27
#